data_AF-A0A7J7QMN2-F1
#
_entry.id   AF-A0A7J7QMN2-F1
#
_cell.length_a   1.000
_cell.length_b   1.000
_cell.length_c   1.000
_cell.angle_alpha   90.00
_cell.angle_beta   90.00
_cell.angle_gamma   90.00
#
_symmetry.space_group_name_H-M   'P 1'
#
loop_
_entity.id
_entity.type
_entity.pdbx_description
1 polymer ?
#
loop_
_entity_poly.entity_id
_entity_poly.type
_entity_poly.pdbx_seq_one_letter_code
_entity_poly.pdbx_strand_id
1 'polypeptide(L)'
;MHLHAAAPGLSMPAGQNWPSSRGMPARCIAAQSAVPATHTGAATASTSPSLQAAGLRRHHQARLCVAGCQPAPWAAEPYLSTASDAAFVADAAPAGAQEYEAFPNAFQDLPSLAGSTDDLSALLHSLAHQQHSVLPAAPSQPAPSTSGGDTSHHNKPGLNGLTAGGTSGLATGCFSVSAQMPVHYTVQEVHGIFNPHNKALLRGVVPGSFPFALGAEPAVTAGLRRLVVLDANVERIYGHQIRQYFEHHDVEYKLLPLPTCEENKNFGLVTAIADAIEEFKINRRSDPIIAIGGGVCLDVAGLAANLYRRNTAIIKVPTTVMAVVDASVGIKTAVNFGDKKNKLGTYCPPLGVLCDTAFLNTLEARHISNGAAEMLKMACIKDAALFELLEAHAEGLIASKFQCAAGGTAIRRSIQGMLEELEYNLWEAILSRLVDYGHTISPELEMAALRSPEMLLHGEAVAIDMALSTELAWGRGLLSDEEQGRVLGLLRGLGLPLWHDSCSVKLFMKGLEDMTRTRDGLQRVPLMNGIGAAVFVDDITQQEMAAAAARLAQYAASHGCAAAAEGVQKMGTSQLVEGAIAAR
;
A
#
# COMPACT_ATOMS: atom_id res chain seq x y z
N MET A 1 -79.69 -2.65 14.84
CA MET A 1 -79.54 -1.22 14.45
C MET A 1 -78.16 -1.11 13.82
N HIS A 2 -78.04 -1.19 12.50
CA HIS A 2 -78.26 -0.11 11.50
C HIS A 2 -77.05 0.84 11.36
N LEU A 3 -76.56 1.19 10.17
CA LEU A 3 -76.57 0.57 8.82
C LEU A 3 -75.73 1.45 7.85
N HIS A 4 -75.04 0.85 6.87
CA HIS A 4 -74.65 1.44 5.55
C HIS A 4 -73.71 2.67 5.50
N ALA A 5 -73.05 3.04 4.38
CA ALA A 5 -72.92 2.58 2.96
C ALA A 5 -71.61 3.21 2.39
N ALA A 6 -71.07 3.01 1.18
CA ALA A 6 -71.10 2.08 0.04
C ALA A 6 -70.20 2.72 -1.07
N ALA A 7 -69.67 1.95 -2.04
CA ALA A 7 -68.90 2.48 -3.20
C ALA A 7 -69.78 2.65 -4.46
N PRO A 8 -69.35 3.39 -5.52
CA PRO A 8 -68.53 2.89 -6.66
C PRO A 8 -67.47 3.93 -7.17
N GLY A 9 -66.70 3.81 -8.28
CA GLY A 9 -66.43 2.74 -9.27
C GLY A 9 -66.08 3.30 -10.69
N LEU A 10 -65.51 2.47 -11.60
CA LEU A 10 -65.11 2.76 -13.02
C LEU A 10 -63.90 3.73 -13.23
N SER A 11 -63.06 3.69 -14.27
CA SER A 11 -62.88 2.85 -15.49
C SER A 11 -61.47 3.02 -16.11
N MET A 12 -61.00 2.06 -16.94
CA MET A 12 -59.78 2.21 -17.78
C MET A 12 -59.98 3.12 -19.02
N PRO A 13 -58.89 3.53 -19.68
CA PRO A 13 -58.69 3.09 -21.07
C PRO A 13 -57.24 2.65 -21.42
N ALA A 14 -57.05 2.10 -22.62
CA ALA A 14 -55.81 1.48 -23.10
C ALA A 14 -55.30 2.10 -24.43
N GLY A 15 -54.05 1.80 -24.83
CA GLY A 15 -53.72 1.57 -26.24
C GLY A 15 -52.39 2.12 -26.81
N GLN A 16 -51.72 1.25 -27.59
CA GLN A 16 -50.86 1.53 -28.77
C GLN A 16 -49.41 2.08 -28.52
N ASN A 17 -48.34 1.67 -29.22
CA ASN A 17 -48.10 0.61 -30.23
C ASN A 17 -46.61 0.18 -30.33
N TRP A 18 -46.37 -1.11 -30.60
CA TRP A 18 -45.36 -1.84 -31.45
C TRP A 18 -44.14 -1.10 -32.09
N PRO A 19 -42.99 -1.78 -32.42
CA PRO A 19 -42.98 -3.17 -32.93
C PRO A 19 -41.82 -4.15 -32.56
N SER A 20 -42.06 -5.41 -32.93
CA SER A 20 -41.14 -6.55 -33.08
C SER A 20 -40.15 -6.41 -34.27
N SER A 21 -39.17 -7.28 -34.59
CA SER A 21 -39.21 -8.76 -34.59
C SER A 21 -37.86 -9.42 -34.95
N ARG A 22 -37.76 -10.75 -34.71
CA ARG A 22 -36.84 -11.76 -35.28
C ARG A 22 -35.36 -11.70 -34.83
N GLY A 23 -34.68 -12.83 -34.65
CA GLY A 23 -35.14 -14.22 -34.76
C GLY A 23 -34.09 -15.25 -34.32
N MET A 24 -34.59 -16.40 -33.83
CA MET A 24 -33.81 -17.58 -33.44
C MET A 24 -33.50 -18.46 -34.68
N PRO A 25 -32.63 -19.48 -34.56
CA PRO A 25 -33.20 -20.82 -34.32
C PRO A 25 -32.43 -21.68 -33.29
N ALA A 26 -33.13 -22.70 -32.77
CA ALA A 26 -32.68 -23.61 -31.71
C ALA A 26 -32.62 -25.08 -32.19
N ARG A 27 -32.08 -25.98 -31.34
CA ARG A 27 -32.37 -27.44 -31.13
C ARG A 27 -31.11 -28.18 -30.62
N CYS A 28 -31.12 -29.25 -29.81
CA CYS A 28 -32.13 -30.13 -29.15
C CYS A 28 -31.57 -30.50 -27.73
N ILE A 29 -32.32 -30.83 -26.66
CA ILE A 29 -33.18 -32.01 -26.38
C ILE A 29 -32.43 -33.35 -26.56
N ALA A 30 -32.38 -34.33 -25.64
CA ALA A 30 -32.66 -34.46 -24.19
C ALA A 30 -32.16 -35.85 -23.71
N ALA A 31 -32.16 -36.13 -22.40
CA ALA A 31 -32.69 -37.37 -21.76
C ALA A 31 -31.99 -37.76 -20.43
N GLN A 32 -32.77 -38.26 -19.49
CA GLN A 32 -32.36 -38.87 -18.20
C GLN A 32 -32.44 -40.40 -18.29
N SER A 33 -31.72 -41.13 -17.42
CA SER A 33 -32.19 -42.36 -16.72
C SER A 33 -31.11 -42.88 -15.76
N ALA A 34 -31.45 -43.80 -14.86
CA ALA A 34 -30.69 -44.04 -13.61
C ALA A 34 -30.65 -45.51 -13.15
N VAL A 35 -29.57 -45.90 -12.43
CA VAL A 35 -29.50 -46.97 -11.37
C VAL A 35 -29.59 -48.45 -11.87
N PRO A 36 -29.11 -49.53 -11.17
CA PRO A 36 -28.29 -49.70 -9.92
C PRO A 36 -26.99 -50.59 -9.99
N ALA A 37 -26.14 -50.46 -8.94
CA ALA A 37 -25.35 -51.46 -8.14
C ALA A 37 -24.70 -52.75 -8.77
N THR A 38 -23.46 -53.15 -8.42
CA THR A 38 -23.10 -53.85 -7.13
C THR A 38 -21.60 -54.26 -7.01
N HIS A 39 -21.13 -54.44 -5.76
CA HIS A 39 -20.14 -55.41 -5.21
C HIS A 39 -18.60 -55.43 -5.49
N THR A 40 -17.85 -55.21 -4.39
CA THR A 40 -16.72 -56.01 -3.80
C THR A 40 -15.27 -56.04 -4.35
N GLY A 41 -14.31 -56.11 -3.41
CA GLY A 41 -12.89 -56.53 -3.58
C GLY A 41 -11.92 -55.33 -3.57
N ALA A 42 -11.23 -54.93 -2.49
CA ALA A 42 -10.38 -55.63 -1.51
C ALA A 42 -8.97 -56.02 -2.01
N ALA A 43 -7.97 -55.70 -1.17
CA ALA A 43 -6.61 -56.28 -1.05
C ALA A 43 -5.41 -55.67 -1.83
N THR A 44 -4.58 -54.97 -1.05
CA THR A 44 -3.12 -55.18 -0.84
C THR A 44 -2.05 -54.89 -1.92
N ALA A 45 -1.18 -53.95 -1.53
CA ALA A 45 0.27 -54.10 -1.33
C ALA A 45 1.29 -53.84 -2.48
N SER A 46 2.19 -52.90 -2.17
CA SER A 46 3.66 -52.89 -2.41
C SER A 46 4.24 -53.26 -3.79
N THR A 47 5.02 -52.34 -4.37
CA THR A 47 6.51 -52.32 -4.24
C THR A 47 7.14 -51.18 -5.03
N SER A 48 8.03 -50.41 -4.40
CA SER A 48 9.17 -49.73 -5.06
C SER A 48 10.30 -50.77 -5.27
N PRO A 49 11.28 -50.63 -6.21
CA PRO A 49 12.09 -49.40 -6.38
C PRO A 49 12.62 -49.05 -7.80
N SER A 50 13.11 -47.81 -7.91
CA SER A 50 14.16 -47.23 -8.79
C SER A 50 14.77 -48.02 -9.98
N LEU A 51 14.87 -47.39 -11.17
CA LEU A 51 16.14 -46.81 -11.72
C LEU A 51 16.01 -46.23 -13.16
N GLN A 52 16.78 -45.16 -13.42
CA GLN A 52 17.39 -44.72 -14.69
C GLN A 52 16.57 -44.40 -15.97
N ALA A 53 16.31 -43.10 -16.14
CA ALA A 53 16.69 -42.24 -17.26
C ALA A 53 16.96 -42.83 -18.69
N ALA A 54 15.99 -42.62 -19.58
CA ALA A 54 16.14 -42.09 -20.95
C ALA A 54 14.74 -41.64 -21.41
N GLY A 55 14.47 -40.49 -22.02
CA GLY A 55 15.30 -39.69 -22.91
C GLY A 55 14.58 -39.53 -24.25
N LEU A 56 13.48 -38.75 -24.31
CA LEU A 56 12.78 -38.44 -25.56
C LEU A 56 12.03 -37.10 -25.48
N ARG A 57 12.52 -36.10 -26.23
CA ARG A 57 11.88 -34.79 -26.36
C ARG A 57 10.69 -34.91 -27.34
N ARG A 58 9.55 -34.29 -27.02
CA ARG A 58 8.56 -33.89 -28.03
C ARG A 58 8.22 -32.42 -27.85
N HIS A 59 8.50 -31.62 -28.88
CA HIS A 59 8.07 -30.24 -28.96
C HIS A 59 6.57 -30.20 -29.27
N HIS A 60 5.81 -29.42 -28.49
CA HIS A 60 4.56 -28.84 -28.99
C HIS A 60 4.80 -27.36 -29.30
N GLN A 61 4.71 -27.01 -30.58
CA GLN A 61 4.65 -25.62 -31.02
C GLN A 61 3.20 -25.13 -30.87
N ALA A 62 3.00 -24.08 -30.07
CA ALA A 62 1.82 -23.22 -30.18
C ALA A 62 2.26 -21.91 -30.85
N ARG A 63 1.69 -21.60 -32.02
CA ARG A 63 1.91 -20.32 -32.70
C ARG A 63 0.96 -19.29 -32.13
N LEU A 64 1.48 -18.15 -31.68
CA LEU A 64 0.72 -16.92 -31.48
C LEU A 64 1.45 -15.80 -32.23
N CYS A 65 0.74 -15.16 -33.15
CA CYS A 65 1.26 -14.05 -33.93
C CYS A 65 1.21 -12.77 -33.08
N VAL A 66 2.34 -12.06 -33.00
CA VAL A 66 2.39 -10.67 -32.54
C VAL A 66 3.07 -9.86 -33.63
N ALA A 67 2.41 -8.78 -34.08
CA ALA A 67 2.94 -7.88 -35.09
C ALA A 67 4.12 -7.08 -34.52
N GLY A 68 5.14 -6.84 -35.35
CA GLY A 68 6.44 -6.35 -34.87
C GLY A 68 6.56 -4.83 -34.78
N CYS A 69 7.47 -4.40 -33.91
CA CYS A 69 8.25 -3.16 -34.02
C CYS A 69 9.68 -3.48 -33.53
N GLN A 70 10.68 -3.33 -34.40
CA GLN A 70 12.09 -3.44 -34.03
C GLN A 70 12.70 -2.04 -33.81
N PRO A 71 13.50 -1.83 -32.76
CA PRO A 71 14.50 -0.76 -32.73
C PRO A 71 15.83 -1.27 -33.33
N ALA A 72 16.45 -0.46 -34.19
CA ALA A 72 17.75 -0.74 -34.79
C ALA A 72 18.92 -0.48 -33.81
N PRO A 73 20.06 -1.17 -33.95
CA PRO A 73 21.26 -0.88 -33.17
C PRO A 73 21.96 0.37 -33.69
N TRP A 74 22.30 1.29 -32.79
CA TRP A 74 23.20 2.41 -33.09
C TRP A 74 24.65 1.98 -32.90
N ALA A 75 25.52 2.35 -33.85
CA ALA A 75 26.92 1.99 -33.85
C ALA A 75 27.74 2.86 -32.88
N ALA A 76 28.82 2.30 -32.35
CA ALA A 76 29.83 3.05 -31.61
C ALA A 76 30.90 3.59 -32.55
N GLU A 77 31.26 4.86 -32.39
CA GLU A 77 32.55 5.42 -32.85
C GLU A 77 33.28 6.09 -31.67
N PRO A 78 34.62 6.02 -31.61
CA PRO A 78 35.39 6.54 -30.49
C PRO A 78 35.79 8.00 -30.70
N TYR A 79 35.70 8.82 -29.65
CA TYR A 79 36.36 10.12 -29.61
C TYR A 79 37.66 10.05 -28.78
N LEU A 80 38.77 10.32 -29.45
CA LEU A 80 40.08 10.59 -28.85
C LEU A 80 40.30 12.11 -28.79
N SER A 81 41.17 12.54 -27.86
CA SER A 81 41.72 13.90 -27.60
C SER A 81 41.17 14.59 -26.34
N THR A 82 41.95 15.35 -25.56
CA THR A 82 43.42 15.37 -25.32
C THR A 82 43.61 16.04 -23.96
N ALA A 83 44.71 15.76 -23.24
CA ALA A 83 45.06 16.50 -22.04
C ALA A 83 45.58 17.91 -22.37
N SER A 84 45.33 18.87 -21.48
CA SER A 84 46.14 20.09 -21.36
C SER A 84 46.06 20.63 -19.93
N ASP A 85 47.21 20.77 -19.27
CA ASP A 85 47.35 21.32 -17.92
C ASP A 85 47.01 22.81 -17.85
N ALA A 86 46.55 23.25 -16.67
CA ALA A 86 46.80 24.60 -16.16
C ALA A 86 46.65 24.63 -14.63
N ALA A 87 47.77 24.59 -13.92
CA ALA A 87 47.81 24.99 -12.52
C ALA A 87 47.91 26.52 -12.41
N PHE A 88 47.24 27.14 -11.45
CA PHE A 88 47.70 28.41 -10.88
C PHE A 88 47.40 28.48 -9.38
N VAL A 89 48.29 29.18 -8.67
CA VAL A 89 48.41 29.18 -7.20
C VAL A 89 47.56 30.27 -6.56
N ALA A 90 47.24 30.06 -5.28
CA ALA A 90 46.46 30.93 -4.41
C ALA A 90 46.99 32.36 -4.23
N ASP A 91 46.13 33.25 -3.73
CA ASP A 91 46.53 34.20 -2.69
C ASP A 91 45.37 34.49 -1.69
N ALA A 92 45.70 35.22 -0.62
CA ALA A 92 45.07 35.13 0.71
C ALA A 92 43.73 35.87 0.94
N ALA A 93 43.09 35.50 2.07
CA ALA A 93 41.98 36.21 2.70
C ALA A 93 42.43 37.53 3.38
N PRO A 94 41.48 38.34 3.88
CA PRO A 94 41.35 38.35 5.36
C PRO A 94 39.91 38.39 5.91
N ALA A 95 39.87 38.21 7.23
CA ALA A 95 38.69 38.06 8.09
C ALA A 95 37.66 39.20 8.06
N GLY A 96 36.41 38.82 8.38
CA GLY A 96 35.32 39.72 8.75
C GLY A 96 34.22 38.94 9.46
N ALA A 97 34.29 38.84 10.79
CA ALA A 97 33.20 38.31 11.59
C ALA A 97 32.14 39.41 11.81
N GLN A 98 30.87 39.08 11.62
CA GLN A 98 29.76 39.89 12.11
C GLN A 98 28.68 39.01 12.72
N GLU A 99 28.10 39.52 13.81
CA GLU A 99 27.28 38.78 14.75
C GLU A 99 25.82 38.68 14.29
N TYR A 100 25.11 37.68 14.82
CA TYR A 100 23.66 37.57 14.69
C TYR A 100 22.98 38.62 15.59
N GLU A 101 22.33 39.63 15.02
CA GLU A 101 21.31 40.42 15.73
C GLU A 101 19.91 39.82 15.54
N ALA A 102 19.11 39.91 16.61
CA ALA A 102 17.80 39.26 16.69
C ALA A 102 16.69 40.07 16.02
N PHE A 103 15.68 39.37 15.47
CA PHE A 103 14.44 39.98 14.99
C PHE A 103 13.68 40.65 16.16
N PRO A 104 13.21 41.90 16.02
CA PRO A 104 12.29 42.50 16.98
C PRO A 104 10.89 41.88 16.87
N ASN A 105 10.28 41.57 18.02
CA ASN A 105 8.86 41.21 18.09
C ASN A 105 7.97 42.37 17.63
N ALA A 106 7.09 42.11 16.66
CA ALA A 106 6.08 43.06 16.20
C ALA A 106 4.70 42.38 16.06
N PHE A 107 4.14 41.94 17.19
CA PHE A 107 2.72 41.60 17.34
C PHE A 107 2.22 42.07 18.72
N GLN A 108 2.12 43.39 18.85
CA GLN A 108 1.22 44.05 19.80
C GLN A 108 0.39 45.06 19.00
N ASP A 109 -0.79 45.39 19.53
CA ASP A 109 -1.81 46.30 18.96
C ASP A 109 -2.64 45.77 17.77
N LEU A 110 -3.65 44.94 18.10
CA LEU A 110 -4.93 44.90 17.37
C LEU A 110 -6.08 45.18 18.36
N PRO A 111 -6.99 46.12 18.06
CA PRO A 111 -8.06 46.50 18.99
C PRO A 111 -9.19 45.45 19.04
N SER A 112 -9.81 45.32 20.21
CA SER A 112 -10.95 44.43 20.43
C SER A 112 -12.20 44.91 19.67
N LEU A 113 -12.74 44.05 18.80
CA LEU A 113 -14.08 44.20 18.25
C LEU A 113 -14.98 43.06 18.74
N ALA A 114 -15.74 43.34 19.79
CA ALA A 114 -16.92 42.56 20.14
C ALA A 114 -18.10 43.01 19.26
N GLY A 115 -18.66 42.10 18.47
CA GLY A 115 -19.78 42.34 17.56
C GLY A 115 -20.56 41.04 17.31
N SER A 116 -21.87 41.15 17.19
CA SER A 116 -22.85 40.04 17.22
C SER A 116 -22.67 38.95 16.15
N THR A 117 -23.03 37.72 16.51
CA THR A 117 -22.88 36.48 15.72
C THR A 117 -23.88 36.30 14.56
N ASP A 118 -24.79 37.23 14.31
CA ASP A 118 -25.94 37.00 13.44
C ASP A 118 -25.71 37.29 11.94
N ASP A 119 -24.70 38.08 11.57
CA ASP A 119 -24.45 38.48 10.16
C ASP A 119 -23.70 37.43 9.31
N LEU A 120 -23.04 36.45 9.94
CA LEU A 120 -22.31 35.39 9.21
C LEU A 120 -23.23 34.29 8.65
N SER A 121 -24.40 34.09 9.25
CA SER A 121 -25.40 33.10 8.80
C SER A 121 -26.09 33.55 7.51
N ALA A 122 -26.43 34.84 7.41
CA ALA A 122 -27.10 35.42 6.24
C ALA A 122 -26.24 35.36 4.97
N LEU A 123 -24.92 35.53 5.09
CA LEU A 123 -24.00 35.46 3.95
C LEU A 123 -23.88 34.04 3.37
N LEU A 124 -23.92 33.01 4.22
CA LEU A 124 -23.81 31.61 3.80
C LEU A 124 -25.10 31.06 3.19
N HIS A 125 -26.28 31.50 3.62
CA HIS A 125 -27.55 31.11 3.00
C HIS A 125 -27.79 31.74 1.61
N SER A 126 -27.18 32.90 1.33
CA SER A 126 -27.23 33.53 -0.01
C SER A 126 -26.55 32.68 -1.09
N LEU A 127 -25.39 32.08 -0.76
CA LEU A 127 -24.57 31.32 -1.71
C LEU A 127 -25.10 29.90 -1.98
N ALA A 128 -25.90 29.33 -1.08
CA ALA A 128 -26.40 27.95 -1.21
C ALA A 128 -27.57 27.78 -2.20
N HIS A 129 -28.24 28.87 -2.62
CA HIS A 129 -29.48 28.80 -3.39
C HIS A 129 -29.35 29.03 -4.92
N GLN A 130 -28.12 29.12 -5.47
CA GLN A 130 -27.89 29.33 -6.92
C GLN A 130 -27.29 28.14 -7.69
N GLN A 131 -27.29 26.91 -7.15
CA GLN A 131 -26.82 25.73 -7.88
C GLN A 131 -27.80 24.54 -7.88
N HIS A 132 -28.95 24.70 -8.52
CA HIS A 132 -29.68 23.58 -9.13
C HIS A 132 -30.54 24.03 -10.31
N SER A 133 -30.04 23.87 -11.55
CA SER A 133 -30.80 23.38 -12.72
C SER A 133 -29.98 23.39 -14.01
N VAL A 134 -30.32 22.46 -14.92
CA VAL A 134 -29.85 22.32 -16.31
C VAL A 134 -28.37 21.94 -16.52
N LEU A 135 -28.15 20.63 -16.74
CA LEU A 135 -26.99 20.14 -17.49
C LEU A 135 -27.13 20.54 -18.97
N PRO A 136 -26.15 21.23 -19.59
CA PRO A 136 -26.10 21.34 -21.05
C PRO A 136 -25.55 20.03 -21.66
N ALA A 137 -26.09 19.65 -22.82
CA ALA A 137 -25.59 18.49 -23.58
C ALA A 137 -24.14 18.69 -24.03
N ALA A 138 -23.39 17.60 -24.18
CA ALA A 138 -22.00 17.63 -24.64
C ALA A 138 -21.88 18.31 -26.02
N PRO A 139 -20.95 19.27 -26.20
CA PRO A 139 -20.78 19.92 -27.50
C PRO A 139 -20.17 18.94 -28.50
N SER A 140 -20.84 18.79 -29.65
CA SER A 140 -20.31 18.11 -30.83
C SER A 140 -19.02 18.80 -31.29
N GLN A 141 -17.96 18.04 -31.55
CA GLN A 141 -16.70 18.59 -32.05
C GLN A 141 -16.89 19.32 -33.39
N PRO A 142 -16.34 20.55 -33.56
CA PRO A 142 -16.24 21.17 -34.87
C PRO A 142 -15.10 20.52 -35.69
N ALA A 143 -15.32 20.35 -36.99
CA ALA A 143 -14.29 19.93 -37.93
C ALA A 143 -13.16 21.00 -38.01
N PRO A 144 -11.90 20.61 -38.31
CA PRO A 144 -10.77 21.54 -38.26
C PRO A 144 -10.83 22.58 -39.37
N SER A 145 -10.96 23.85 -39.00
CA SER A 145 -10.78 24.99 -39.92
C SER A 145 -9.30 25.34 -40.07
N THR A 146 -8.79 25.27 -41.29
CA THR A 146 -7.41 25.68 -41.61
C THR A 146 -7.29 27.20 -41.73
N SER A 147 -6.67 27.86 -40.75
CA SER A 147 -6.10 29.20 -40.90
C SER A 147 -4.90 29.37 -39.97
N GLY A 148 -3.81 29.95 -40.51
CA GLY A 148 -2.50 29.97 -39.86
C GLY A 148 -2.39 30.96 -38.70
N GLY A 149 -1.51 30.62 -37.75
CA GLY A 149 -1.20 31.41 -36.55
C GLY A 149 -0.18 30.66 -35.71
N ASP A 150 1.04 30.51 -36.24
CA ASP A 150 2.11 29.77 -35.56
C ASP A 150 2.60 30.53 -34.31
N THR A 151 2.10 30.12 -33.15
CA THR A 151 2.74 30.33 -31.85
C THR A 151 2.99 28.99 -31.18
N SER A 152 3.71 28.13 -31.89
CA SER A 152 4.29 26.91 -31.33
C SER A 152 5.31 27.24 -30.23
N HIS A 153 4.81 27.52 -29.02
CA HIS A 153 5.55 27.29 -27.78
C HIS A 153 5.75 25.78 -27.63
N HIS A 154 6.65 25.22 -28.45
CA HIS A 154 7.15 23.87 -28.28
C HIS A 154 7.69 23.75 -26.87
N ASN A 155 7.05 22.91 -26.05
CA ASN A 155 7.61 22.41 -24.81
C ASN A 155 8.94 21.75 -25.17
N LYS A 156 10.05 22.47 -24.99
CA LYS A 156 11.37 21.89 -25.09
C LYS A 156 11.44 20.80 -24.01
N PRO A 157 11.79 19.54 -24.34
CA PRO A 157 12.12 18.58 -23.31
C PRO A 157 13.25 19.18 -22.48
N GLY A 158 13.02 19.33 -21.18
CA GLY A 158 14.01 19.84 -20.25
C GLY A 158 15.17 18.86 -20.10
N LEU A 159 16.30 19.35 -19.60
CA LEU A 159 17.61 18.67 -19.62
C LEU A 159 17.66 17.22 -19.09
N ASN A 160 16.66 16.78 -18.32
CA ASN A 160 16.62 15.46 -17.68
C ASN A 160 15.35 14.64 -18.04
N GLY A 161 14.75 14.86 -19.22
CA GLY A 161 13.49 14.19 -19.62
C GLY A 161 12.23 14.78 -18.97
N LEU A 162 12.38 15.87 -18.22
CA LEU A 162 11.27 16.62 -17.61
C LEU A 162 10.69 17.60 -18.64
N THR A 163 9.42 17.46 -18.98
CA THR A 163 8.72 18.52 -19.72
C THR A 163 8.40 19.65 -18.76
N ALA A 164 8.87 20.87 -19.07
CA ALA A 164 8.53 22.09 -18.36
C ALA A 164 7.84 23.06 -19.34
N GLY A 165 6.58 23.41 -19.05
CA GLY A 165 5.79 24.34 -19.84
C GLY A 165 6.06 25.80 -19.47
N GLY A 166 6.08 26.67 -20.48
CA GLY A 166 6.56 28.05 -20.35
C GLY A 166 5.65 29.00 -19.56
N THR A 167 6.23 30.13 -19.13
CA THR A 167 5.55 31.25 -18.47
C THR A 167 4.69 32.05 -19.45
N SER A 168 3.53 31.52 -19.84
CA SER A 168 2.43 32.37 -20.30
C SER A 168 1.92 33.19 -19.12
N GLY A 169 1.39 34.39 -19.36
CA GLY A 169 0.86 35.26 -18.30
C GLY A 169 1.32 36.72 -18.32
N LEU A 170 2.35 37.08 -19.10
CA LEU A 170 2.87 38.46 -19.11
C LEU A 170 1.81 39.53 -19.46
N ALA A 171 0.82 39.17 -20.30
CA ALA A 171 -0.28 40.05 -20.68
C ALA A 171 -1.46 40.08 -19.67
N THR A 172 -1.53 39.11 -18.75
CA THR A 172 -2.66 38.95 -17.80
C THR A 172 -2.25 39.09 -16.33
N GLY A 173 -0.95 39.10 -16.03
CA GLY A 173 -0.41 38.96 -14.68
C GLY A 173 -0.56 37.55 -14.08
N CYS A 174 -1.20 36.61 -14.78
CA CYS A 174 -1.51 35.27 -14.29
C CYS A 174 -0.59 34.24 -14.96
N PHE A 175 0.37 33.73 -14.19
CA PHE A 175 1.39 32.79 -14.66
C PHE A 175 1.04 31.35 -14.28
N SER A 176 1.20 30.43 -15.23
CA SER A 176 1.06 28.99 -14.99
C SER A 176 2.40 28.28 -15.22
N VAL A 177 2.65 27.25 -14.41
CA VAL A 177 3.82 26.36 -14.54
C VAL A 177 3.31 24.93 -14.53
N SER A 178 3.71 24.16 -15.54
CA SER A 178 3.45 22.73 -15.61
C SER A 178 4.78 21.98 -15.73
N ALA A 179 4.96 20.97 -14.88
CA ALA A 179 6.14 20.12 -14.87
C ALA A 179 5.71 18.67 -14.63
N GLN A 180 6.34 17.74 -15.33
CA GLN A 180 6.19 16.30 -15.10
C GLN A 180 7.45 15.75 -14.41
N MET A 181 7.28 14.82 -13.47
CA MET A 181 8.36 14.06 -12.85
C MET A 181 8.07 12.56 -13.04
N PRO A 182 8.82 11.83 -13.87
CA PRO A 182 8.71 10.38 -13.90
C PRO A 182 9.15 9.79 -12.55
N VAL A 183 8.62 8.62 -12.22
CA VAL A 183 9.05 7.80 -11.07
C VAL A 183 9.30 6.39 -11.56
N HIS A 184 10.46 5.83 -11.21
CA HIS A 184 10.87 4.48 -11.55
C HIS A 184 11.77 3.97 -10.43
N TYR A 185 11.39 2.83 -9.85
CA TYR A 185 12.16 2.11 -8.84
C TYR A 185 12.01 0.61 -9.11
N THR A 186 12.88 -0.19 -8.49
CA THR A 186 12.87 -1.64 -8.66
C THR A 186 12.52 -2.34 -7.36
N VAL A 187 11.74 -3.41 -7.41
CA VAL A 187 11.59 -4.37 -6.31
C VAL A 187 12.21 -5.67 -6.78
N GLN A 188 13.34 -6.04 -6.19
CA GLN A 188 14.18 -7.15 -6.66
C GLN A 188 14.37 -8.20 -5.56
N GLU A 189 14.03 -9.45 -5.85
CA GLU A 189 14.45 -10.60 -5.04
C GLU A 189 15.97 -10.81 -5.19
N VAL A 190 16.66 -10.95 -4.06
CA VAL A 190 18.11 -11.21 -3.99
C VAL A 190 18.37 -12.34 -2.98
N HIS A 191 19.52 -12.99 -3.09
CA HIS A 191 19.91 -14.06 -2.17
C HIS A 191 21.31 -13.82 -1.63
N GLY A 192 21.48 -13.90 -0.32
CA GLY A 192 22.74 -13.63 0.36
C GLY A 192 23.23 -12.21 0.06
N ILE A 193 22.47 -11.19 0.45
CA ILE A 193 22.77 -9.78 0.16
C ILE A 193 24.13 -9.31 0.70
N PHE A 194 24.63 -9.95 1.77
CA PHE A 194 25.97 -9.72 2.34
C PHE A 194 27.03 -10.75 1.87
N ASN A 195 26.73 -11.57 0.87
CA ASN A 195 27.73 -12.41 0.23
C ASN A 195 28.69 -11.52 -0.59
N PRO A 196 30.02 -11.60 -0.41
CA PRO A 196 31.01 -10.82 -1.18
C PRO A 196 30.91 -10.90 -2.72
N HIS A 197 30.21 -11.89 -3.27
CA HIS A 197 29.95 -11.99 -4.71
C HIS A 197 28.65 -11.30 -5.15
N ASN A 198 27.74 -10.97 -4.22
CA ASN A 198 26.49 -10.26 -4.50
C ASN A 198 26.70 -8.75 -4.40
N LYS A 199 26.83 -8.07 -5.54
CA LYS A 199 27.07 -6.61 -5.60
C LYS A 199 25.79 -5.76 -5.55
N ALA A 200 24.61 -6.34 -5.33
CA ALA A 200 23.34 -5.60 -5.39
C ALA A 200 23.30 -4.41 -4.43
N LEU A 201 23.86 -4.54 -3.23
CA LEU A 201 23.90 -3.50 -2.21
C LEU A 201 24.88 -2.36 -2.51
N LEU A 202 25.85 -2.58 -3.42
CA LEU A 202 26.82 -1.57 -3.85
C LEU A 202 26.28 -0.65 -4.93
N ARG A 203 25.23 -1.05 -5.67
CA ARG A 203 24.70 -0.32 -6.83
C ARG A 203 24.41 1.13 -6.47
N GLY A 204 25.11 2.05 -7.14
CA GLY A 204 24.93 3.49 -6.96
C GLY A 204 23.75 4.03 -7.78
N VAL A 205 23.63 5.36 -7.82
CA VAL A 205 22.69 6.06 -8.72
C VAL A 205 23.33 6.25 -10.09
N VAL A 206 22.57 6.06 -11.18
CA VAL A 206 23.00 6.47 -12.53
C VAL A 206 23.07 8.01 -12.61
N PRO A 207 24.25 8.62 -12.86
CA PRO A 207 24.34 10.07 -13.03
C PRO A 207 23.46 10.55 -14.18
N GLY A 208 22.70 11.63 -13.95
CA GLY A 208 21.75 12.16 -14.95
C GLY A 208 20.42 11.42 -15.05
N SER A 209 20.25 10.26 -14.41
CA SER A 209 18.91 9.68 -14.25
C SER A 209 18.07 10.59 -13.33
N PHE A 210 16.92 11.01 -13.84
CA PHE A 210 15.87 11.62 -13.04
C PHE A 210 14.52 11.04 -13.53
N PRO A 211 13.80 10.27 -12.70
CA PRO A 211 14.09 9.91 -11.30
C PRO A 211 15.40 9.11 -11.19
N PHE A 212 16.01 9.11 -10.01
CA PHE A 212 17.25 8.38 -9.79
C PHE A 212 17.01 6.88 -9.90
N ALA A 213 17.70 6.23 -10.85
CA ALA A 213 17.69 4.78 -11.02
C ALA A 213 18.96 4.15 -10.44
N LEU A 214 18.85 2.90 -9.97
CA LEU A 214 20.04 2.09 -9.65
C LEU A 214 20.88 1.86 -10.91
N GLY A 215 22.20 1.98 -10.76
CA GLY A 215 23.15 1.61 -11.78
C GLY A 215 23.12 0.13 -12.11
N ALA A 216 23.38 -0.19 -13.38
CA ALA A 216 24.04 -1.44 -13.71
C ALA A 216 25.37 -1.55 -12.92
N GLU A 217 25.87 -2.78 -12.76
CA GLU A 217 27.01 -3.15 -11.91
C GLU A 217 28.05 -2.03 -11.68
N PRO A 218 28.37 -1.69 -10.42
CA PRO A 218 29.14 -0.49 -10.09
C PRO A 218 30.49 -0.48 -10.83
N ALA A 219 30.63 0.48 -11.75
CA ALA A 219 31.78 0.59 -12.65
C ALA A 219 33.12 0.81 -11.91
N VAL A 220 33.06 1.36 -10.69
CA VAL A 220 34.17 1.51 -9.76
C VAL A 220 33.63 1.22 -8.35
N THR A 221 34.28 0.33 -7.60
CA THR A 221 33.98 0.08 -6.18
C THR A 221 34.83 0.94 -5.24
N ALA A 222 35.98 1.42 -5.70
CA ALA A 222 36.88 2.27 -4.91
C ALA A 222 36.22 3.62 -4.57
N GLY A 223 36.26 4.01 -3.30
CA GLY A 223 35.78 5.30 -2.82
C GLY A 223 34.25 5.42 -2.72
N LEU A 224 33.51 4.30 -2.69
CA LEU A 224 32.08 4.34 -2.38
C LEU A 224 31.85 4.73 -0.91
N ARG A 225 30.86 5.59 -0.65
CA ARG A 225 30.41 5.98 0.70
C ARG A 225 28.98 5.53 0.97
N ARG A 226 28.70 4.92 2.13
CA ARG A 226 27.35 4.46 2.51
C ARG A 226 27.01 4.73 3.98
N LEU A 227 25.99 5.56 4.22
CA LEU A 227 25.31 5.60 5.53
C LEU A 227 24.30 4.46 5.56
N VAL A 228 24.40 3.59 6.57
CA VAL A 228 23.50 2.45 6.74
C VAL A 228 22.67 2.68 8.00
N VAL A 229 21.41 3.05 7.81
CA VAL A 229 20.42 3.09 8.90
C VAL A 229 19.84 1.69 9.05
N LEU A 230 19.86 1.12 10.25
CA LEU A 230 19.36 -0.24 10.45
C LEU A 230 18.71 -0.42 11.81
N ASP A 231 17.83 -1.41 11.91
CA ASP A 231 17.25 -1.78 13.19
C ASP A 231 18.31 -2.39 14.13
N ALA A 232 18.25 -2.08 15.42
CA ALA A 232 19.21 -2.54 16.40
C ALA A 232 19.25 -4.07 16.57
N ASN A 233 18.16 -4.79 16.33
CA ASN A 233 18.18 -6.26 16.29
C ASN A 233 18.84 -6.78 15.02
N VAL A 234 18.66 -6.10 13.89
CA VAL A 234 19.36 -6.43 12.65
C VAL A 234 20.87 -6.23 12.82
N GLU A 235 21.31 -5.13 13.43
CA GLU A 235 22.73 -4.92 13.78
C GLU A 235 23.26 -6.02 14.71
N ARG A 236 22.49 -6.37 15.76
CA ARG A 236 22.88 -7.43 16.72
C ARG A 236 23.06 -8.80 16.07
N ILE A 237 22.30 -9.12 15.02
CA ILE A 237 22.30 -10.44 14.36
C ILE A 237 23.25 -10.46 13.15
N TYR A 238 23.19 -9.42 12.32
CA TYR A 238 23.82 -9.36 10.98
C TYR A 238 24.98 -8.35 10.89
N GLY A 239 25.18 -7.49 11.89
CA GLY A 239 26.16 -6.38 11.84
C GLY A 239 27.58 -6.82 11.48
N HIS A 240 28.04 -7.98 11.96
CA HIS A 240 29.33 -8.55 11.57
C HIS A 240 29.42 -8.84 10.06
N GLN A 241 28.37 -9.41 9.46
CA GLN A 241 28.33 -9.70 8.02
C GLN A 241 28.23 -8.41 7.19
N ILE A 242 27.48 -7.41 7.68
CA ILE A 242 27.38 -6.09 7.06
C ILE A 242 28.76 -5.41 6.99
N ARG A 243 29.50 -5.41 8.10
CA ARG A 243 30.86 -4.85 8.17
C ARG A 243 31.83 -5.58 7.25
N GLN A 244 31.87 -6.91 7.33
CA GLN A 244 32.71 -7.75 6.46
C GLN A 244 32.43 -7.52 4.96
N TYR A 245 31.16 -7.32 4.60
CA TYR A 245 30.76 -7.04 3.22
C TYR A 245 31.32 -5.70 2.72
N PHE A 246 31.15 -4.62 3.49
CA PHE A 246 31.66 -3.30 3.10
C PHE A 246 33.19 -3.23 3.15
N GLU A 247 33.83 -3.88 4.12
CA GLU A 247 35.29 -4.03 4.21
C GLU A 247 35.87 -4.80 3.02
N HIS A 248 35.24 -5.90 2.61
CA HIS A 248 35.66 -6.66 1.42
C HIS A 248 35.59 -5.82 0.13
N HIS A 249 34.67 -4.86 0.06
CA HIS A 249 34.43 -4.04 -1.12
C HIS A 249 35.10 -2.66 -1.10
N ASP A 250 35.93 -2.37 -0.09
CA ASP A 250 36.62 -1.08 0.10
C ASP A 250 35.65 0.13 0.11
N VAL A 251 34.55 -0.02 0.85
CA VAL A 251 33.50 0.99 1.02
C VAL A 251 33.71 1.75 2.32
N GLU A 252 33.70 3.07 2.28
CA GLU A 252 33.60 3.92 3.48
C GLU A 252 32.17 3.85 4.01
N TYR A 253 31.97 3.33 5.22
CA TYR A 253 30.62 3.13 5.78
C TYR A 253 30.48 3.64 7.21
N LYS A 254 29.25 4.03 7.56
CA LYS A 254 28.82 4.26 8.94
C LYS A 254 27.52 3.51 9.18
N LEU A 255 27.50 2.66 10.22
CA LEU A 255 26.29 2.00 10.69
C LEU A 255 25.61 2.88 11.74
N LEU A 256 24.31 3.12 11.59
CA LEU A 256 23.46 3.83 12.55
C LEU A 256 22.35 2.87 13.03
N PRO A 257 22.62 2.04 14.05
CA PRO A 257 21.61 1.18 14.65
C PRO A 257 20.59 2.02 15.43
N LEU A 258 19.31 1.84 15.12
CA LEU A 258 18.18 2.50 15.79
C LEU A 258 17.27 1.44 16.44
N PRO A 259 16.77 1.67 17.68
CA PRO A 259 15.94 0.69 18.39
C PRO A 259 14.48 0.74 17.90
N THR A 260 14.21 0.42 16.63
CA THR A 260 12.94 0.83 15.99
C THR A 260 11.72 0.04 16.47
N CYS A 261 10.72 0.75 17.01
CA CYS A 261 9.43 0.20 17.41
C CYS A 261 8.31 1.23 17.18
N GLU A 262 7.03 0.83 17.27
CA GLU A 262 5.91 1.73 16.93
C GLU A 262 5.77 2.87 17.96
N GLU A 263 6.15 2.63 19.21
CA GLU A 263 6.19 3.62 20.31
C GLU A 263 7.18 4.76 20.05
N ASN A 264 8.30 4.47 19.37
CA ASN A 264 9.33 5.46 19.05
C ASN A 264 9.37 5.87 17.56
N LYS A 265 8.39 5.44 16.77
CA LYS A 265 8.15 5.88 15.38
C LYS A 265 7.69 7.34 15.32
N ASN A 266 8.59 8.24 15.67
CA ASN A 266 8.34 9.68 15.81
C ASN A 266 9.45 10.51 15.15
N PHE A 267 9.27 11.83 15.11
CA PHE A 267 10.18 12.74 14.44
C PHE A 267 11.59 12.82 15.07
N GLY A 268 11.77 12.35 16.31
CA GLY A 268 13.08 12.30 16.98
C GLY A 268 14.05 11.30 16.32
N LEU A 269 13.54 10.16 15.82
CA LEU A 269 14.37 9.26 15.02
C LEU A 269 14.70 9.86 13.64
N VAL A 270 13.78 10.62 13.06
CA VAL A 270 13.99 11.33 11.78
C VAL A 270 15.13 12.35 11.90
N THR A 271 15.16 13.12 13.00
CA THR A 271 16.26 14.07 13.27
C THR A 271 17.57 13.35 13.57
N ALA A 272 17.57 12.26 14.34
CA ALA A 272 18.79 11.49 14.61
C ALA A 272 19.45 10.93 13.33
N ILE A 273 18.66 10.56 12.33
CA ILE A 273 19.17 10.19 11.00
C ILE A 273 19.73 11.42 10.27
N ALA A 274 19.06 12.57 10.32
CA ALA A 274 19.55 13.81 9.71
C ALA A 274 20.90 14.26 10.30
N ASP A 275 21.08 14.15 11.62
CA ASP A 275 22.35 14.42 12.30
C ASP A 275 23.46 13.47 11.81
N ALA A 276 23.17 12.18 11.70
CA ALA A 276 24.12 11.19 11.20
C ALA A 276 24.49 11.39 9.72
N ILE A 277 23.54 11.87 8.90
CA ILE A 277 23.78 12.26 7.51
C ILE A 277 24.77 13.44 7.41
N GLU A 278 24.59 14.47 8.24
CA GLU A 278 25.46 15.64 8.26
C GLU A 278 26.86 15.30 8.78
N GLU A 279 26.95 14.54 9.87
CA GLU A 279 28.22 14.11 10.47
C GLU A 279 29.04 13.25 9.48
N PHE A 280 28.39 12.33 8.76
CA PHE A 280 29.05 11.43 7.80
C PHE A 280 29.22 12.05 6.40
N LYS A 281 28.67 13.24 6.15
CA LYS A 281 28.91 14.06 4.95
C LYS A 281 28.66 13.31 3.64
N ILE A 282 27.52 12.64 3.52
CA ILE A 282 27.15 11.98 2.25
C ILE A 282 26.86 13.02 1.16
N ASN A 283 27.24 12.70 -0.07
CA ASN A 283 26.92 13.50 -1.24
C ASN A 283 25.44 13.37 -1.59
N ARG A 284 24.86 14.44 -2.16
CA ARG A 284 23.41 14.54 -2.42
C ARG A 284 22.83 13.45 -3.33
N ARG A 285 23.65 12.83 -4.21
CA ARG A 285 23.16 11.94 -5.28
C ARG A 285 23.95 10.64 -5.48
N SER A 286 25.27 10.63 -5.25
CA SER A 286 26.11 9.44 -5.45
C SER A 286 26.07 8.44 -4.29
N ASP A 287 25.67 8.92 -3.11
CA ASP A 287 25.85 8.24 -1.82
C ASP A 287 24.47 7.97 -1.21
N PRO A 288 23.69 6.99 -1.73
CA PRO A 288 22.39 6.69 -1.18
C PRO A 288 22.49 6.16 0.25
N ILE A 289 21.50 6.51 1.06
CA ILE A 289 21.28 5.89 2.36
C ILE A 289 20.81 4.46 2.12
N ILE A 290 21.32 3.51 2.89
CA ILE A 290 20.82 2.14 2.91
C ILE A 290 19.99 1.98 4.18
N ALA A 291 18.73 1.58 4.06
CA ALA A 291 17.85 1.30 5.19
C ALA A 291 17.60 -0.21 5.31
N ILE A 292 18.00 -0.82 6.43
CA ILE A 292 17.93 -2.28 6.65
C ILE A 292 17.07 -2.59 7.89
N GLY A 293 15.84 -3.05 7.70
CA GLY A 293 14.93 -3.29 8.83
C GLY A 293 13.51 -3.67 8.47
N GLY A 294 12.65 -3.68 9.50
CA GLY A 294 11.20 -3.78 9.34
C GLY A 294 10.56 -2.45 8.95
N GLY A 295 9.22 -2.43 8.81
CA GLY A 295 8.46 -1.27 8.31
C GLY A 295 8.77 0.04 9.04
N VAL A 296 8.87 0.02 10.38
CA VAL A 296 9.22 1.21 11.19
C VAL A 296 10.56 1.82 10.75
N CYS A 297 11.62 1.01 10.65
CA CYS A 297 12.94 1.47 10.22
C CYS A 297 12.92 2.02 8.79
N LEU A 298 12.19 1.38 7.87
CA LEU A 298 12.12 1.80 6.47
C LEU A 298 11.31 3.10 6.29
N ASP A 299 10.23 3.26 7.05
CA ASP A 299 9.40 4.48 7.06
C ASP A 299 10.18 5.68 7.61
N VAL A 300 10.82 5.53 8.77
CA VAL A 300 11.58 6.59 9.44
C VAL A 300 12.79 6.99 8.58
N ALA A 301 13.54 6.02 8.06
CA ALA A 301 14.68 6.29 7.19
C ALA A 301 14.27 6.90 5.84
N GLY A 302 13.16 6.44 5.27
CA GLY A 302 12.61 7.00 4.04
C GLY A 302 12.14 8.45 4.21
N LEU A 303 11.47 8.76 5.33
CA LEU A 303 11.04 10.14 5.63
C LEU A 303 12.26 11.06 5.85
N ALA A 304 13.26 10.60 6.62
CA ALA A 304 14.50 11.35 6.82
C ALA A 304 15.25 11.61 5.50
N ALA A 305 15.35 10.60 4.64
CA ALA A 305 15.96 10.73 3.32
C ALA A 305 15.19 11.71 2.41
N ASN A 306 13.86 11.69 2.42
CA ASN A 306 13.04 12.59 1.62
C ASN A 306 13.18 14.06 2.07
N LEU A 307 13.17 14.30 3.38
CA LEU A 307 13.31 15.63 3.96
C LEU A 307 14.73 16.19 3.80
N TYR A 308 15.77 15.37 4.03
CA TYR A 308 17.15 15.84 3.98
C TYR A 308 17.54 16.28 2.56
N ARG A 309 17.98 17.55 2.43
CA ARG A 309 18.24 18.24 1.16
C ARG A 309 17.09 18.16 0.14
N ARG A 310 15.83 17.99 0.62
CA ARG A 310 14.57 17.90 -0.14
C ARG A 310 14.47 16.75 -1.15
N ASN A 311 15.27 15.70 -0.96
CA ASN A 311 15.27 14.37 -1.59
C ASN A 311 16.72 13.88 -1.65
N THR A 312 17.07 13.00 -0.73
CA THR A 312 18.29 12.19 -0.72
C THR A 312 17.93 10.76 -1.08
N ALA A 313 18.74 10.15 -1.96
CA ALA A 313 18.46 8.82 -2.47
C ALA A 313 18.53 7.75 -1.36
N ILE A 314 17.67 6.73 -1.46
CA ILE A 314 17.58 5.63 -0.49
C ILE A 314 17.44 4.26 -1.17
N ILE A 315 18.08 3.24 -0.62
CA ILE A 315 17.88 1.82 -0.94
C ILE A 315 17.21 1.16 0.26
N LYS A 316 16.08 0.47 0.05
CA LYS A 316 15.37 -0.28 1.11
C LYS A 316 15.81 -1.75 1.09
N VAL A 317 16.12 -2.31 2.26
CA VAL A 317 16.40 -3.75 2.47
C VAL A 317 15.43 -4.26 3.54
N PRO A 318 14.24 -4.75 3.16
CA PRO A 318 13.25 -5.26 4.11
C PRO A 318 13.72 -6.56 4.78
N THR A 319 13.63 -6.61 6.11
CA THR A 319 14.01 -7.80 6.91
C THR A 319 12.83 -8.50 7.59
N THR A 320 11.60 -7.98 7.46
CA THR A 320 10.37 -8.59 8.00
C THR A 320 9.38 -8.93 6.88
N VAL A 321 8.53 -9.96 7.08
CA VAL A 321 7.50 -10.35 6.09
C VAL A 321 6.64 -9.15 5.70
N MET A 322 6.17 -8.40 6.71
CA MET A 322 5.43 -7.13 6.59
C MET A 322 6.14 -6.12 5.69
N ALA A 323 7.45 -5.91 5.89
CA ALA A 323 8.22 -4.99 5.08
C ALA A 323 8.39 -5.50 3.64
N VAL A 324 8.63 -6.81 3.45
CA VAL A 324 8.85 -7.44 2.14
C VAL A 324 7.64 -7.32 1.22
N VAL A 325 6.41 -7.45 1.73
CA VAL A 325 5.19 -7.45 0.89
C VAL A 325 4.43 -6.12 0.85
N ASP A 326 4.67 -5.19 1.78
CA ASP A 326 3.95 -3.90 1.84
C ASP A 326 4.91 -2.70 2.03
N ALA A 327 5.40 -2.45 3.25
CA ALA A 327 6.04 -1.17 3.60
C ALA A 327 7.33 -0.82 2.81
N SER A 328 8.00 -1.81 2.21
CA SER A 328 9.12 -1.55 1.30
C SER A 328 8.70 -1.40 -0.16
N VAL A 329 7.64 -2.11 -0.58
CA VAL A 329 7.07 -2.08 -1.93
C VAL A 329 6.49 -0.71 -2.23
N GLY A 330 5.74 -0.15 -1.29
CA GLY A 330 5.21 1.20 -1.40
C GLY A 330 6.24 2.31 -1.22
N ILE A 331 5.90 3.48 -1.76
CA ILE A 331 6.72 4.71 -1.62
C ILE A 331 6.27 5.58 -0.44
N LYS A 332 5.22 5.21 0.30
CA LYS A 332 4.83 5.93 1.52
C LYS A 332 5.95 5.82 2.55
N THR A 333 6.12 6.88 3.33
CA THR A 333 7.04 6.98 4.46
C THR A 333 6.38 7.86 5.51
N ALA A 334 6.37 7.48 6.78
CA ALA A 334 5.65 8.25 7.80
C ALA A 334 6.16 8.03 9.22
N VAL A 335 5.79 8.95 10.11
CA VAL A 335 5.88 8.81 11.56
C VAL A 335 4.57 9.17 12.24
N ASN A 336 4.42 8.68 13.46
CA ASN A 336 3.26 8.93 14.32
C ASN A 336 3.33 10.35 14.88
N PHE A 337 2.17 10.96 15.11
CA PHE A 337 2.06 12.30 15.68
C PHE A 337 0.95 12.33 16.73
N GLY A 338 1.30 12.66 17.99
CA GLY A 338 0.39 12.53 19.12
C GLY A 338 -0.02 11.08 19.35
N ASP A 339 -1.32 10.82 19.38
CA ASP A 339 -1.94 9.48 19.44
C ASP A 339 -2.32 8.94 18.05
N LYS A 340 -1.84 9.55 16.95
CA LYS A 340 -2.27 9.21 15.58
C LYS A 340 -1.17 8.57 14.74
N LYS A 341 -1.51 7.40 14.17
CA LYS A 341 -0.64 6.60 13.31
C LYS A 341 -0.34 7.33 11.99
N ASN A 342 0.93 7.33 11.57
CA ASN A 342 1.42 7.74 10.25
C ASN A 342 0.97 9.14 9.74
N LYS A 343 0.60 10.09 10.62
CA LYS A 343 0.03 11.38 10.19
C LYS A 343 1.05 12.39 9.64
N LEU A 344 2.35 12.21 9.86
CA LEU A 344 3.40 13.04 9.26
C LEU A 344 4.24 12.16 8.33
N GLY A 345 4.21 12.44 7.02
CA GLY A 345 4.84 11.56 6.04
C GLY A 345 5.03 12.18 4.67
N THR A 346 5.69 11.44 3.78
CA THR A 346 5.93 11.82 2.38
C THR A 346 5.88 10.60 1.46
N TYR A 347 5.69 10.85 0.16
CA TYR A 347 5.87 9.87 -0.91
C TYR A 347 7.34 9.91 -1.38
N CYS A 348 8.13 8.94 -0.94
CA CYS A 348 9.56 8.81 -1.22
C CYS A 348 9.88 7.52 -1.99
N PRO A 349 9.96 7.56 -3.33
CA PRO A 349 10.41 6.43 -4.12
C PRO A 349 11.85 6.05 -3.74
N PRO A 350 12.15 4.78 -3.42
CA PRO A 350 13.52 4.31 -3.27
C PRO A 350 14.18 4.22 -4.65
N LEU A 351 15.51 4.11 -4.72
CA LEU A 351 16.21 3.68 -5.94
C LEU A 351 15.83 2.24 -6.30
N GLY A 352 15.72 1.41 -5.26
CA GLY A 352 15.27 0.04 -5.33
C GLY A 352 15.10 -0.58 -3.95
N VAL A 353 14.45 -1.72 -3.95
CA VAL A 353 14.13 -2.56 -2.80
C VAL A 353 14.79 -3.91 -3.04
N LEU A 354 15.65 -4.35 -2.10
CA LEU A 354 16.41 -5.59 -2.21
C LEU A 354 15.88 -6.61 -1.19
N CYS A 355 14.97 -7.47 -1.65
CA CYS A 355 14.29 -8.45 -0.82
C CYS A 355 15.12 -9.74 -0.70
N ASP A 356 15.83 -9.91 0.40
CA ASP A 356 16.47 -11.18 0.77
C ASP A 356 15.59 -11.94 1.78
N THR A 357 14.89 -12.97 1.31
CA THR A 357 14.00 -13.77 2.15
C THR A 357 14.75 -14.59 3.21
N ALA A 358 16.08 -14.66 3.17
CA ALA A 358 16.88 -15.30 4.21
C ALA A 358 16.76 -14.59 5.59
N PHE A 359 16.47 -13.28 5.62
CA PHE A 359 16.23 -12.53 6.88
C PHE A 359 15.05 -13.10 7.68
N LEU A 360 14.07 -13.70 7.01
CA LEU A 360 12.88 -14.23 7.67
C LEU A 360 13.20 -15.40 8.62
N ASN A 361 14.34 -16.09 8.41
CA ASN A 361 14.79 -17.20 9.25
C ASN A 361 14.97 -16.81 10.73
N THR A 362 15.34 -15.56 11.02
CA THR A 362 15.61 -15.09 12.39
C THR A 362 14.40 -14.47 13.08
N LEU A 363 13.26 -14.34 12.39
CA LEU A 363 12.04 -13.77 12.97
C LEU A 363 11.32 -14.79 13.88
N GLU A 364 10.67 -14.30 14.92
CA GLU A 364 9.74 -15.09 15.73
C GLU A 364 8.43 -15.33 14.97
N ALA A 365 7.72 -16.42 15.30
CA ALA A 365 6.48 -16.80 14.61
C ALA A 365 5.44 -15.66 14.61
N ARG A 366 5.30 -14.91 15.70
CA ARG A 366 4.41 -13.75 15.80
C ARG A 366 4.71 -12.69 14.73
N HIS A 367 5.98 -12.43 14.41
CA HIS A 367 6.36 -11.47 13.36
C HIS A 367 6.20 -12.04 11.94
N ILE A 368 6.22 -13.36 11.77
CA ILE A 368 5.83 -14.02 10.52
C ILE A 368 4.32 -13.89 10.30
N SER A 369 3.50 -14.25 11.29
CA SER A 369 2.04 -14.10 11.29
C SER A 369 1.61 -12.66 11.02
N ASN A 370 2.20 -11.69 11.74
CA ASN A 370 1.98 -10.26 11.53
C ASN A 370 2.14 -9.84 10.06
N GLY A 371 3.16 -10.31 9.34
CA GLY A 371 3.31 -9.98 7.92
C GLY A 371 2.41 -10.80 6.98
N ALA A 372 1.95 -11.98 7.40
CA ALA A 372 0.97 -12.76 6.66
C ALA A 372 -0.41 -12.09 6.60
N ALA A 373 -0.72 -11.19 7.55
CA ALA A 373 -1.94 -10.36 7.51
C ALA A 373 -2.04 -9.53 6.22
N GLU A 374 -0.94 -8.89 5.77
CA GLU A 374 -0.96 -8.10 4.52
C GLU A 374 -1.03 -8.98 3.26
N MET A 375 -0.52 -10.21 3.32
CA MET A 375 -0.72 -11.18 2.25
C MET A 375 -2.20 -11.55 2.16
N LEU A 376 -2.84 -11.82 3.30
CA LEU A 376 -4.27 -12.14 3.37
C LEU A 376 -5.14 -10.94 2.97
N LYS A 377 -4.75 -9.70 3.29
CA LYS A 377 -5.39 -8.48 2.79
C LYS A 377 -5.51 -8.52 1.27
N MET A 378 -4.38 -8.68 0.58
CA MET A 378 -4.35 -8.74 -0.89
C MET A 378 -5.11 -9.95 -1.45
N ALA A 379 -5.04 -11.08 -0.76
CA ALA A 379 -5.78 -12.28 -1.12
C ALA A 379 -7.31 -12.06 -1.08
N CYS A 380 -7.82 -11.46 0.00
CA CYS A 380 -9.25 -11.22 0.20
C CYS A 380 -9.86 -10.30 -0.86
N ILE A 381 -9.16 -9.23 -1.27
CA ILE A 381 -9.77 -8.20 -2.14
C ILE A 381 -9.34 -8.21 -3.61
N LYS A 382 -8.33 -9.02 -4.00
CA LYS A 382 -7.76 -9.02 -5.35
C LYS A 382 -7.31 -10.40 -5.87
N ASP A 383 -7.00 -11.35 -5.00
CA ASP A 383 -6.31 -12.58 -5.42
C ASP A 383 -6.80 -13.87 -4.71
N ALA A 384 -7.88 -14.46 -5.24
CA ALA A 384 -8.41 -15.73 -4.76
C ALA A 384 -7.39 -16.90 -4.83
N ALA A 385 -6.44 -16.89 -5.76
CA ALA A 385 -5.43 -17.94 -5.84
C ALA A 385 -4.31 -17.77 -4.80
N LEU A 386 -4.04 -16.54 -4.35
CA LEU A 386 -3.26 -16.31 -3.13
C LEU A 386 -4.04 -16.73 -1.89
N PHE A 387 -5.36 -16.52 -1.86
CA PHE A 387 -6.20 -16.98 -0.74
C PHE A 387 -6.14 -18.50 -0.59
N GLU A 388 -6.39 -19.25 -1.66
CA GLU A 388 -6.29 -20.71 -1.69
C GLU A 388 -4.88 -21.22 -1.31
N LEU A 389 -3.82 -20.53 -1.75
CA LEU A 389 -2.44 -20.87 -1.41
C LEU A 389 -2.14 -20.66 0.10
N LEU A 390 -2.64 -19.58 0.68
CA LEU A 390 -2.52 -19.31 2.13
C LEU A 390 -3.35 -20.33 2.92
N GLU A 391 -4.59 -20.60 2.50
CA GLU A 391 -5.51 -21.55 3.14
C GLU A 391 -4.96 -22.98 3.16
N ALA A 392 -4.44 -23.47 2.04
CA ALA A 392 -3.89 -24.82 1.92
C ALA A 392 -2.60 -25.06 2.73
N HIS A 393 -1.93 -23.99 3.18
CA HIS A 393 -0.58 -24.07 3.74
C HIS A 393 -0.34 -23.26 5.02
N ALA A 394 -1.37 -22.63 5.62
CA ALA A 394 -1.24 -21.61 6.67
C ALA A 394 -0.20 -21.94 7.76
N GLU A 395 -0.41 -23.01 8.54
CA GLU A 395 0.50 -23.43 9.60
C GLU A 395 1.92 -23.71 9.08
N GLY A 396 2.02 -24.35 7.91
CA GLY A 396 3.29 -24.68 7.26
C GLY A 396 4.06 -23.45 6.78
N LEU A 397 3.37 -22.40 6.33
CA LEU A 397 3.98 -21.13 5.93
C LEU A 397 4.57 -20.39 7.15
N ILE A 398 3.83 -20.35 8.26
CA ILE A 398 4.31 -19.75 9.52
C ILE A 398 5.49 -20.55 10.07
N ALA A 399 5.36 -21.88 10.20
CA ALA A 399 6.40 -22.75 10.75
C ALA A 399 7.69 -22.77 9.91
N SER A 400 7.57 -22.76 8.58
CA SER A 400 8.72 -22.68 7.66
C SER A 400 9.23 -21.25 7.45
N LYS A 401 8.63 -20.22 8.07
CA LYS A 401 8.97 -18.80 7.88
C LYS A 401 9.02 -18.39 6.41
N PHE A 402 8.05 -18.88 5.63
CA PHE A 402 7.94 -18.76 4.17
C PHE A 402 9.13 -19.34 3.35
N GLN A 403 10.05 -20.10 3.95
CA GLN A 403 11.24 -20.68 3.28
C GLN A 403 10.93 -21.93 2.43
N CYS A 404 9.71 -22.06 1.93
CA CYS A 404 9.25 -23.17 1.09
C CYS A 404 8.75 -22.65 -0.27
N ALA A 405 8.57 -23.54 -1.25
CA ALA A 405 8.15 -23.14 -2.61
C ALA A 405 6.77 -22.44 -2.64
N ALA A 406 5.85 -22.83 -1.75
CA ALA A 406 4.58 -22.14 -1.54
C ALA A 406 4.81 -20.73 -0.97
N GLY A 407 5.68 -20.59 0.04
CA GLY A 407 5.98 -19.31 0.67
C GLY A 407 6.65 -18.30 -0.27
N GLY A 408 7.65 -18.73 -1.05
CA GLY A 408 8.24 -17.92 -2.11
C GLY A 408 7.25 -17.57 -3.24
N THR A 409 6.16 -18.31 -3.39
CA THR A 409 5.06 -17.97 -4.32
C THR A 409 4.10 -16.96 -3.69
N ALA A 410 3.72 -17.13 -2.41
CA ALA A 410 2.87 -16.20 -1.67
C ALA A 410 3.49 -14.79 -1.61
N ILE A 411 4.79 -14.70 -1.30
CA ILE A 411 5.55 -13.44 -1.27
C ILE A 411 5.49 -12.74 -2.65
N ARG A 412 5.79 -13.44 -3.74
CA ARG A 412 5.79 -12.85 -5.09
C ARG A 412 4.39 -12.42 -5.54
N ARG A 413 3.34 -13.19 -5.24
CA ARG A 413 1.95 -12.79 -5.53
C ARG A 413 1.53 -11.55 -4.75
N SER A 414 1.90 -11.47 -3.47
CA SER A 414 1.58 -10.32 -2.61
C SER A 414 2.28 -9.04 -3.11
N ILE A 415 3.57 -9.12 -3.44
CA ILE A 415 4.33 -8.01 -4.03
C ILE A 415 3.73 -7.58 -5.37
N GLN A 416 3.40 -8.53 -6.26
CA GLN A 416 2.78 -8.24 -7.54
C GLN A 416 1.43 -7.52 -7.36
N GLY A 417 0.52 -8.09 -6.56
CA GLY A 417 -0.79 -7.50 -6.30
C GLY A 417 -0.72 -6.12 -5.68
N MET A 418 0.25 -5.88 -4.78
CA MET A 418 0.51 -4.56 -4.21
C MET A 418 1.00 -3.57 -5.26
N LEU A 419 1.98 -3.95 -6.10
CA LEU A 419 2.49 -3.09 -7.17
C LEU A 419 1.40 -2.72 -8.19
N GLU A 420 0.55 -3.66 -8.59
CA GLU A 420 -0.58 -3.41 -9.49
C GLU A 420 -1.56 -2.35 -8.98
N GLU A 421 -1.76 -2.24 -7.65
CA GLU A 421 -2.62 -1.23 -7.02
C GLU A 421 -1.92 0.12 -6.79
N LEU A 422 -0.58 0.14 -6.77
CA LEU A 422 0.21 1.33 -6.50
C LEU A 422 0.72 2.02 -7.78
N GLU A 423 1.00 1.28 -8.86
CA GLU A 423 1.63 1.83 -10.07
C GLU A 423 0.82 2.99 -10.68
N TYR A 424 -0.50 2.83 -10.82
CA TYR A 424 -1.37 3.85 -11.41
C TYR A 424 -1.85 4.93 -10.42
N ASN A 425 -1.60 4.74 -9.11
CA ASN A 425 -2.16 5.58 -8.04
C ASN A 425 -1.12 5.92 -6.95
N LEU A 426 0.12 6.12 -7.37
CA LEU A 426 1.30 6.14 -6.50
C LEU A 426 1.32 7.29 -5.46
N TRP A 427 0.55 8.35 -5.71
CA TRP A 427 0.36 9.51 -4.81
C TRP A 427 -1.06 9.61 -4.22
N GLU A 428 -1.86 8.54 -4.33
CA GLU A 428 -3.22 8.45 -3.79
C GLU A 428 -4.19 9.53 -4.32
N ALA A 429 -4.05 9.90 -5.60
CA ALA A 429 -5.02 10.79 -6.26
C ALA A 429 -6.43 10.18 -6.32
N ILE A 430 -6.53 8.84 -6.29
CA ILE A 430 -7.77 8.09 -6.13
C ILE A 430 -7.80 7.52 -4.71
N LEU A 431 -8.71 8.01 -3.86
CA LEU A 431 -8.83 7.60 -2.45
C LEU A 431 -9.72 6.36 -2.23
N SER A 432 -10.33 5.80 -3.28
CA SER A 432 -10.95 4.47 -3.26
C SER A 432 -9.88 3.43 -3.60
N ARG A 433 -9.25 2.83 -2.59
CA ARG A 433 -8.04 2.01 -2.71
C ARG A 433 -8.28 0.61 -2.14
N LEU A 434 -8.09 -0.46 -2.92
CA LEU A 434 -8.34 -1.82 -2.43
C LEU A 434 -7.38 -2.20 -1.29
N VAL A 435 -6.13 -1.74 -1.38
CA VAL A 435 -5.09 -1.94 -0.36
C VAL A 435 -5.38 -1.29 0.99
N ASP A 436 -6.48 -0.54 1.12
CA ASP A 436 -6.99 -0.01 2.39
C ASP A 436 -7.95 -0.99 3.12
N TYR A 437 -8.15 -2.21 2.59
CA TYR A 437 -8.83 -3.28 3.32
C TYR A 437 -8.06 -3.62 4.60
N GLY A 438 -8.79 -3.81 5.70
CA GLY A 438 -8.19 -3.92 7.04
C GLY A 438 -7.51 -2.63 7.55
N HIS A 439 -7.73 -1.47 6.92
CA HIS A 439 -7.11 -0.18 7.27
C HIS A 439 -8.13 0.94 7.54
N THR A 440 -9.35 0.61 7.98
CA THR A 440 -10.38 1.60 8.33
C THR A 440 -10.47 1.86 9.83
N ILE A 441 -10.41 0.83 10.66
CA ILE A 441 -10.36 0.93 12.13
C ILE A 441 -8.98 0.57 12.70
N SER A 442 -8.16 -0.20 11.98
CA SER A 442 -6.87 -0.67 12.49
C SER A 442 -5.91 0.44 12.92
N PRO A 443 -5.82 1.64 12.29
CA PRO A 443 -4.90 2.67 12.75
C PRO A 443 -5.28 3.26 14.11
N GLU A 444 -6.56 3.30 14.45
CA GLU A 444 -7.06 3.78 15.76
C GLU A 444 -7.00 2.66 16.80
N LEU A 445 -7.27 1.40 16.39
CA LEU A 445 -7.13 0.21 17.25
C LEU A 445 -5.66 -0.03 17.67
N GLU A 446 -4.72 0.07 16.73
CA GLU A 446 -3.29 -0.12 16.98
C GLU A 446 -2.76 0.93 17.96
N MET A 447 -3.08 2.21 17.75
CA MET A 447 -2.65 3.28 18.66
C MET A 447 -3.29 3.20 20.05
N ALA A 448 -4.51 2.66 20.16
CA ALA A 448 -5.14 2.37 21.44
C ALA A 448 -4.48 1.17 22.16
N ALA A 449 -4.13 0.13 21.41
CA ALA A 449 -3.44 -1.06 21.93
C ALA A 449 -1.96 -0.81 22.23
N LEU A 450 -1.32 0.20 21.65
CA LEU A 450 0.09 0.57 21.90
C LEU A 450 0.39 0.91 23.37
N ARG A 451 -0.66 1.10 24.19
CA ARG A 451 -0.56 1.35 25.65
C ARG A 451 -1.31 0.31 26.49
N SER A 452 -1.82 -0.77 25.89
CA SER A 452 -2.41 -1.89 26.62
C SER A 452 -1.33 -2.86 27.11
N PRO A 453 -1.63 -3.75 28.09
CA PRO A 453 -0.73 -4.84 28.46
C PRO A 453 -0.48 -5.84 27.32
N GLU A 454 -1.45 -5.99 26.42
CA GLU A 454 -1.39 -6.84 25.22
C GLU A 454 -1.24 -5.98 23.96
N MET A 455 -0.09 -5.34 23.79
CA MET A 455 0.22 -4.54 22.61
C MET A 455 0.00 -5.36 21.32
N LEU A 456 -0.83 -4.82 20.41
CA LEU A 456 -1.00 -5.34 19.05
C LEU A 456 0.15 -4.91 18.14
N LEU A 457 0.64 -5.84 17.32
CA LEU A 457 1.42 -5.49 16.13
C LEU A 457 0.49 -4.98 15.02
N HIS A 458 1.06 -4.25 14.06
CA HIS A 458 0.30 -3.66 12.95
C HIS A 458 -0.63 -4.66 12.23
N GLY A 459 -0.10 -5.80 11.78
CA GLY A 459 -0.86 -6.84 11.10
C GLY A 459 -1.90 -7.54 11.97
N GLU A 460 -1.75 -7.49 13.30
CA GLU A 460 -2.76 -7.99 14.24
C GLU A 460 -3.93 -7.01 14.36
N ALA A 461 -3.69 -5.70 14.36
CA ALA A 461 -4.75 -4.70 14.26
C ALA A 461 -5.45 -4.74 12.89
N VAL A 462 -4.70 -4.93 11.80
CA VAL A 462 -5.24 -5.13 10.43
C VAL A 462 -6.06 -6.42 10.35
N ALA A 463 -5.64 -7.51 11.00
CA ALA A 463 -6.41 -8.75 11.06
C ALA A 463 -7.78 -8.58 11.73
N ILE A 464 -7.85 -7.83 12.83
CA ILE A 464 -9.12 -7.55 13.52
C ILE A 464 -10.04 -6.68 12.67
N ASP A 465 -9.49 -5.70 11.94
CA ASP A 465 -10.22 -4.87 10.97
C ASP A 465 -10.73 -5.69 9.77
N MET A 466 -9.91 -6.58 9.21
CA MET A 466 -10.33 -7.54 8.18
C MET A 466 -11.47 -8.45 8.67
N ALA A 467 -11.38 -8.95 9.90
CA ALA A 467 -12.41 -9.79 10.50
C ALA A 467 -13.74 -9.02 10.68
N LEU A 468 -13.69 -7.78 11.16
CA LEU A 468 -14.85 -6.90 11.28
C LEU A 468 -15.44 -6.54 9.91
N SER A 469 -14.58 -6.27 8.92
CA SER A 469 -14.98 -5.99 7.53
C SER A 469 -15.60 -7.22 6.85
N THR A 470 -15.15 -8.43 7.20
CA THR A 470 -15.77 -9.69 6.75
C THR A 470 -17.17 -9.84 7.34
N GLU A 471 -17.36 -9.53 8.63
CA GLU A 471 -18.69 -9.53 9.26
C GLU A 471 -19.62 -8.47 8.69
N LEU A 472 -19.12 -7.28 8.30
CA LEU A 472 -19.89 -6.27 7.57
C LEU A 472 -20.31 -6.79 6.18
N ALA A 473 -19.36 -7.34 5.41
CA ALA A 473 -19.63 -7.88 4.08
C ALA A 473 -20.66 -9.04 4.11
N TRP A 474 -20.51 -9.98 5.04
CA TRP A 474 -21.48 -11.07 5.25
C TRP A 474 -22.85 -10.53 5.67
N GLY A 475 -22.90 -9.55 6.59
CA GLY A 475 -24.15 -8.89 6.99
C GLY A 475 -24.88 -8.15 5.86
N ARG A 476 -24.17 -7.77 4.79
CA ARG A 476 -24.74 -7.20 3.55
C ARG A 476 -25.09 -8.24 2.48
N GLY A 477 -24.82 -9.53 2.72
CA GLY A 477 -24.97 -10.59 1.72
C GLY A 477 -23.94 -10.55 0.59
N LEU A 478 -22.81 -9.87 0.80
CA LEU A 478 -21.67 -9.83 -0.15
C LEU A 478 -20.74 -11.04 -0.01
N LEU A 479 -20.93 -11.85 1.03
CA LEU A 479 -20.25 -13.12 1.28
C LEU A 479 -21.27 -14.19 1.66
N SER A 480 -21.03 -15.42 1.22
CA SER A 480 -21.72 -16.60 1.73
C SER A 480 -21.21 -17.00 3.13
N ASP A 481 -21.98 -17.85 3.83
CA ASP A 481 -21.57 -18.46 5.10
C ASP A 481 -20.25 -19.23 4.98
N GLU A 482 -20.01 -19.88 3.83
CA GLU A 482 -18.78 -20.62 3.56
C GLU A 482 -17.58 -19.66 3.44
N GLU A 483 -17.72 -18.57 2.69
CA GLU A 483 -16.64 -17.58 2.51
C GLU A 483 -16.33 -16.84 3.81
N GLN A 484 -17.34 -16.44 4.59
CA GLN A 484 -17.16 -15.86 5.93
C GLN A 484 -16.38 -16.83 6.83
N GLY A 485 -16.77 -18.11 6.85
CA GLY A 485 -16.13 -19.13 7.65
C GLY A 485 -14.67 -19.39 7.25
N ARG A 486 -14.39 -19.38 5.94
CA ARG A 486 -13.03 -19.53 5.39
C ARG A 486 -12.12 -18.36 5.77
N VAL A 487 -12.57 -17.12 5.64
CA VAL A 487 -11.76 -15.93 5.98
C VAL A 487 -11.42 -15.90 7.48
N LEU A 488 -12.41 -16.08 8.36
CA LEU A 488 -12.18 -16.11 9.81
C LEU A 488 -11.35 -17.33 10.26
N GLY A 489 -11.54 -18.47 9.60
CA GLY A 489 -10.72 -19.66 9.78
C GLY A 489 -9.25 -19.44 9.39
N LEU A 490 -9.01 -18.79 8.25
CA LEU A 490 -7.66 -18.52 7.73
C LEU A 490 -6.90 -17.49 8.58
N LEU A 491 -7.56 -16.43 9.05
CA LEU A 491 -6.98 -15.49 10.03
C LEU A 491 -6.41 -16.26 11.24
N ARG A 492 -7.22 -17.16 11.81
CA ARG A 492 -6.79 -18.02 12.93
C ARG A 492 -5.70 -19.02 12.54
N GLY A 493 -5.78 -19.62 11.35
CA GLY A 493 -4.77 -20.55 10.82
C GLY A 493 -3.40 -19.91 10.58
N LEU A 494 -3.36 -18.61 10.29
CA LEU A 494 -2.14 -17.80 10.22
C LEU A 494 -1.65 -17.33 11.61
N GLY A 495 -2.37 -17.64 12.68
CA GLY A 495 -2.05 -17.23 14.05
C GLY A 495 -2.41 -15.77 14.37
N LEU A 496 -3.35 -15.17 13.63
CA LEU A 496 -3.78 -13.78 13.83
C LEU A 496 -4.99 -13.68 14.78
N PRO A 497 -5.08 -12.63 15.60
CA PRO A 497 -6.23 -12.39 16.48
C PRO A 497 -7.46 -11.91 15.70
N LEU A 498 -8.65 -12.25 16.22
CA LEU A 498 -9.94 -11.76 15.73
C LEU A 498 -10.54 -10.66 16.63
N TRP A 499 -9.98 -10.46 17.83
CA TRP A 499 -10.47 -9.50 18.82
C TRP A 499 -9.35 -9.09 19.78
N HIS A 500 -9.49 -7.93 20.42
CA HIS A 500 -8.60 -7.40 21.47
C HIS A 500 -9.41 -6.56 22.48
N ASP A 501 -8.94 -6.36 23.70
CA ASP A 501 -9.69 -5.65 24.75
C ASP A 501 -10.03 -4.19 24.42
N SER A 502 -9.29 -3.53 23.52
CA SER A 502 -9.63 -2.19 23.04
C SER A 502 -10.81 -2.17 22.06
N CYS A 503 -11.22 -3.32 21.52
CA CYS A 503 -12.32 -3.41 20.56
C CYS A 503 -13.65 -2.99 21.20
N SER A 504 -14.27 -1.96 20.62
CA SER A 504 -15.59 -1.48 21.00
C SER A 504 -16.22 -0.73 19.83
N VAL A 505 -17.55 -0.71 19.75
CA VAL A 505 -18.28 0.05 18.72
C VAL A 505 -17.85 1.52 18.71
N LYS A 506 -17.59 2.11 19.88
CA LYS A 506 -17.09 3.49 20.01
C LYS A 506 -15.71 3.68 19.37
N LEU A 507 -14.78 2.74 19.55
CA LEU A 507 -13.47 2.80 18.91
C LEU A 507 -13.59 2.59 17.40
N PHE A 508 -14.42 1.63 16.96
CA PHE A 508 -14.62 1.36 15.54
C PHE A 508 -15.24 2.55 14.80
N MET A 509 -16.23 3.22 15.38
CA MET A 509 -16.79 4.45 14.83
C MET A 509 -15.76 5.60 14.82
N LYS A 510 -14.95 5.77 15.88
CA LYS A 510 -13.85 6.76 15.90
C LYS A 510 -12.83 6.51 14.77
N GLY A 511 -12.51 5.24 14.49
CA GLY A 511 -11.66 4.84 13.38
C GLY A 511 -12.29 5.19 12.03
N LEU A 512 -13.53 4.78 11.80
CA LEU A 512 -14.30 5.10 10.59
C LEU A 512 -14.40 6.61 10.34
N GLU A 513 -14.63 7.42 11.37
CA GLU A 513 -14.65 8.89 11.28
C GLU A 513 -13.28 9.49 10.91
N ASP A 514 -12.18 8.99 11.49
CA ASP A 514 -10.83 9.45 11.16
C ASP A 514 -10.40 9.05 9.76
N MET A 515 -10.80 7.86 9.33
CA MET A 515 -10.56 7.38 7.98
C MET A 515 -11.41 8.11 6.95
N THR A 516 -12.67 8.45 7.26
CA THR A 516 -13.53 9.29 6.41
C THR A 516 -12.92 10.67 6.19
N ARG A 517 -12.31 11.28 7.21
CA ARG A 517 -11.52 12.52 7.04
C ARG A 517 -10.28 12.31 6.18
N THR A 518 -9.60 11.18 6.36
CA THR A 518 -8.39 10.82 5.60
C THR A 518 -8.70 10.54 4.11
N ARG A 519 -9.91 10.04 3.81
CA ARG A 519 -10.43 9.74 2.46
C ARG A 519 -11.32 10.86 1.89
N ASP A 520 -11.08 12.10 2.33
CA ASP A 520 -11.71 13.33 1.83
C ASP A 520 -13.25 13.31 1.90
N GLY A 521 -13.77 13.14 3.11
CA GLY A 521 -15.19 13.30 3.46
C GLY A 521 -16.10 12.10 3.14
N LEU A 522 -15.58 11.06 2.50
CA LEU A 522 -16.27 9.83 2.14
C LEU A 522 -15.62 8.62 2.85
N GLN A 523 -16.40 7.60 3.21
CA GLN A 523 -15.86 6.46 3.97
C GLN A 523 -14.96 5.59 3.07
N ARG A 524 -15.37 5.39 1.81
CA ARG A 524 -14.74 4.57 0.76
C ARG A 524 -14.15 3.27 1.29
N VAL A 525 -14.88 2.56 2.14
CA VAL A 525 -14.41 1.33 2.79
C VAL A 525 -14.47 0.19 1.78
N PRO A 526 -13.34 -0.47 1.44
CA PRO A 526 -13.40 -1.70 0.66
C PRO A 526 -13.97 -2.83 1.53
N LEU A 527 -15.07 -3.43 1.08
CA LEU A 527 -15.64 -4.66 1.63
C LEU A 527 -15.53 -5.77 0.59
N MET A 528 -15.27 -7.00 1.03
CA MET A 528 -15.21 -8.16 0.13
C MET A 528 -16.56 -8.37 -0.58
N ASN A 529 -16.52 -8.87 -1.81
CA ASN A 529 -17.69 -9.24 -2.60
C ASN A 529 -17.38 -10.57 -3.30
N GLY A 530 -17.52 -11.66 -2.55
CA GLY A 530 -16.80 -12.90 -2.75
C GLY A 530 -15.30 -12.82 -2.38
N ILE A 531 -14.63 -13.97 -2.33
CA ILE A 531 -13.17 -14.04 -2.10
C ILE A 531 -12.39 -13.61 -3.35
N GLY A 532 -11.43 -12.70 -3.19
CA GLY A 532 -10.58 -12.18 -4.26
C GLY A 532 -11.14 -10.98 -5.02
N ALA A 533 -12.23 -10.39 -4.52
CA ALA A 533 -12.87 -9.21 -5.09
C ALA A 533 -13.48 -8.33 -3.99
N ALA A 534 -13.72 -7.05 -4.30
CA ALA A 534 -14.28 -6.09 -3.35
C ALA A 534 -15.11 -5.00 -4.03
N VAL A 535 -15.91 -4.32 -3.21
CA VAL A 535 -16.68 -3.12 -3.52
C VAL A 535 -16.37 -2.03 -2.50
N PHE A 536 -16.49 -0.76 -2.89
CA PHE A 536 -16.36 0.36 -1.96
C PHE A 536 -17.73 0.79 -1.44
N VAL A 537 -17.83 1.07 -0.14
CA VAL A 537 -19.05 1.55 0.52
C VAL A 537 -18.82 2.84 1.28
N ASP A 538 -19.86 3.67 1.37
CA ASP A 538 -19.86 5.02 1.96
C ASP A 538 -20.93 5.21 3.04
N ASP A 539 -21.65 4.14 3.40
CA ASP A 539 -22.90 4.16 4.16
C ASP A 539 -22.88 3.24 5.39
N ILE A 540 -21.69 2.83 5.89
CA ILE A 540 -21.62 2.02 7.10
C ILE A 540 -22.15 2.84 8.28
N THR A 541 -23.15 2.28 8.96
CA THR A 541 -23.84 2.92 10.08
C THR A 541 -23.34 2.39 11.43
N GLN A 542 -23.58 3.15 12.51
CA GLN A 542 -23.28 2.68 13.87
C GLN A 542 -24.06 1.40 14.24
N GLN A 543 -25.29 1.24 13.74
CA GLN A 543 -26.10 0.03 13.97
C GLN A 543 -25.49 -1.19 13.27
N GLU A 544 -25.06 -1.03 12.02
CA GLU A 544 -24.39 -2.08 11.26
C GLU A 544 -23.05 -2.46 11.89
N MET A 545 -22.24 -1.46 12.27
CA MET A 545 -20.98 -1.63 12.98
C MET A 545 -21.18 -2.39 14.32
N ALA A 546 -22.24 -2.07 15.07
CA ALA A 546 -22.57 -2.78 16.30
C ALA A 546 -22.97 -4.24 16.05
N ALA A 547 -23.77 -4.52 15.01
CA ALA A 547 -24.16 -5.88 14.64
C ALA A 547 -22.96 -6.73 14.20
N ALA A 548 -22.06 -6.18 13.36
CA ALA A 548 -20.83 -6.86 12.95
C ALA A 548 -19.87 -7.11 14.13
N ALA A 549 -19.67 -6.12 15.01
CA ALA A 549 -18.85 -6.26 16.21
C ALA A 549 -19.40 -7.33 17.17
N ALA A 550 -20.72 -7.40 17.33
CA ALA A 550 -21.40 -8.38 18.16
C ALA A 550 -21.21 -9.83 17.65
N ARG A 551 -21.36 -10.05 16.33
CA ARG A 551 -21.11 -11.35 15.69
C ARG A 551 -19.64 -11.76 15.78
N LEU A 552 -18.72 -10.84 15.48
CA LEU A 552 -17.28 -11.08 15.58
C LEU A 552 -16.87 -11.48 17.00
N ALA A 553 -17.35 -10.76 18.02
CA ALA A 553 -17.06 -11.09 19.42
C ALA A 553 -17.63 -12.46 19.81
N GLN A 554 -18.83 -12.81 19.36
CA GLN A 554 -19.41 -14.14 19.60
C GLN A 554 -18.61 -15.26 18.92
N TYR A 555 -18.17 -15.05 17.68
CA TYR A 555 -17.31 -16.00 16.95
C TYR A 555 -15.92 -16.14 17.60
N ALA A 556 -15.29 -15.04 18.00
CA ALA A 556 -13.99 -15.07 18.66
C ALA A 556 -14.07 -15.75 20.04
N ALA A 557 -15.15 -15.50 20.80
CA ALA A 557 -15.38 -16.15 22.09
C ALA A 557 -15.61 -17.66 21.96
N SER A 558 -16.39 -18.12 20.98
CA SER A 558 -16.61 -19.56 20.74
C SER A 558 -15.34 -20.30 20.28
N HIS A 559 -14.33 -19.57 19.80
CA HIS A 559 -13.02 -20.08 19.42
C HIS A 559 -11.90 -19.77 20.42
N GLY A 560 -12.23 -19.44 21.67
CA GLY A 560 -11.30 -19.38 22.80
C GLY A 560 -10.68 -18.01 23.11
N CYS A 561 -11.13 -16.93 22.47
CA CYS A 561 -10.69 -15.57 22.82
C CYS A 561 -11.38 -15.07 24.11
N ALA A 562 -10.64 -15.00 25.22
CA ALA A 562 -11.17 -14.54 26.50
C ALA A 562 -11.62 -13.07 26.48
N ALA A 563 -10.82 -12.18 25.86
CA ALA A 563 -11.16 -10.77 25.63
C ALA A 563 -12.52 -10.58 24.92
N ALA A 564 -12.81 -11.45 23.94
CA ALA A 564 -14.08 -11.42 23.22
C ALA A 564 -15.27 -11.85 24.09
N ALA A 565 -15.08 -12.81 25.01
CA ALA A 565 -16.13 -13.22 25.94
C ALA A 565 -16.55 -12.09 26.89
N GLU A 566 -15.60 -11.26 27.34
CA GLU A 566 -15.94 -10.02 28.05
C GLU A 566 -16.59 -8.98 27.13
N GLY A 567 -16.13 -8.85 25.88
CA GLY A 567 -16.74 -7.98 24.87
C GLY A 567 -18.23 -8.26 24.65
N VAL A 568 -18.60 -9.54 24.52
CA VAL A 568 -20.00 -9.99 24.42
C VAL A 568 -20.82 -9.58 25.64
N GLN A 569 -20.27 -9.69 26.85
CA GLN A 569 -20.94 -9.25 28.08
C GLN A 569 -21.12 -7.72 28.12
N LYS A 570 -20.11 -6.96 27.70
CA LYS A 570 -20.11 -5.48 27.69
C LYS A 570 -21.05 -4.87 26.64
N MET A 571 -21.31 -5.56 25.52
CA MET A 571 -22.22 -5.09 24.46
C MET A 571 -23.71 -5.36 24.75
N GLY A 572 -24.02 -6.28 25.67
CA GLY A 572 -25.37 -6.51 26.17
C GLY A 572 -26.29 -7.28 25.21
N THR A 573 -27.20 -8.07 25.77
CA THR A 573 -28.07 -9.00 25.01
C THR A 573 -29.04 -8.31 24.05
N SER A 574 -29.41 -7.05 24.25
CA SER A 574 -30.33 -6.32 23.37
C SER A 574 -29.76 -6.09 21.98
N GLN A 575 -28.49 -5.67 21.87
CA GLN A 575 -27.82 -5.42 20.59
C GLN A 575 -27.49 -6.73 19.86
N LEU A 576 -27.16 -7.78 20.61
CA LEU A 576 -26.93 -9.13 20.09
C LEU A 576 -28.20 -9.73 19.44
N VAL A 577 -29.37 -9.52 20.04
CA VAL A 577 -30.64 -10.06 19.54
C VAL A 577 -31.13 -9.30 18.30
N GLU A 578 -31.05 -7.97 18.28
CA GLU A 578 -31.41 -7.18 17.10
C GLU A 578 -30.49 -7.48 15.89
N GLY A 579 -29.18 -7.63 16.11
CA GLY A 579 -28.23 -8.01 15.07
C GLY A 579 -28.43 -9.43 14.51
N ALA A 580 -28.98 -10.35 15.30
CA ALA A 580 -29.32 -11.71 14.86
C ALA A 580 -30.70 -11.79 14.16
N ILE A 581 -31.60 -10.83 14.41
CA ILE A 581 -32.91 -10.73 13.75
C ILE A 581 -32.78 -10.00 12.41
N ALA A 582 -31.90 -9.01 12.27
CA ALA A 582 -31.66 -8.29 11.02
C ALA A 582 -30.92 -9.11 9.94
N ALA A 583 -30.32 -10.25 10.31
CA ALA A 583 -29.63 -11.18 9.40
C ALA A 583 -30.49 -12.37 8.94
N ARG A 584 -31.82 -12.26 9.08
CA ARG A 584 -32.83 -13.26 8.66
C ARG A 584 -33.98 -12.60 7.90
#